data_AF-A0A4Q0VV34-F1
#
_entry.id   AF-A0A4Q0VV34-F1
#
_cell.length_a   1.000
_cell.length_b   1.000
_cell.length_c   1.000
_cell.angle_alpha   90.00
_cell.angle_beta   90.00
_cell.angle_gamma   90.00
#
_symmetry.space_group_name_H-M   'P 1'
#
loop_
_entity.id
_entity.type
_entity.pdbx_description
1 polymer ?
#
loop_
_entity_poly.entity_id
_entity_poly.type
_entity_poly.pdbx_seq_one_letter_code
_entity_poly.pdbx_strand_id
1 'polypeptide(L)'
;MLKKKKTWEEIRSKGQLHFIIKQGIFGWGLPVAILVFFLTKLFEYGLEFTMYFNGEWIKDLLTNILFFQVGGIFFGWWMWKIGESKHQETALK
;
A
#
# COMPACT_ATOMS: atom_id res chain seq x y z
N MET A 1 -8.06 7.31 23.88
CA MET A 1 -7.36 6.02 24.06
C MET A 1 -6.26 5.90 23.01
N LEU A 2 -4.99 5.94 23.41
CA LEU A 2 -3.87 5.77 22.48
C LEU A 2 -3.81 4.29 22.04
N LYS A 3 -3.91 4.02 20.75
CA LYS A 3 -3.84 2.67 20.18
C LYS A 3 -2.42 2.13 20.42
N LYS A 4 -2.28 1.08 21.22
CA LYS A 4 -0.98 0.44 21.48
C LYS A 4 -0.39 -0.06 20.16
N LYS A 5 0.87 0.29 19.87
CA LYS A 5 1.57 -0.21 18.68
C LYS A 5 1.70 -1.73 18.83
N LYS A 6 1.25 -2.48 17.81
CA LYS A 6 1.33 -3.94 17.82
C LYS A 6 2.78 -4.40 17.76
N THR A 7 3.13 -5.43 18.52
CA THR A 7 4.44 -6.08 18.42
C THR A 7 4.53 -6.89 17.12
N TRP A 8 5.76 -7.22 16.69
CA TRP A 8 5.94 -8.06 15.51
C TRP A 8 5.30 -9.44 15.68
N GLU A 9 5.34 -10.02 16.88
CA GLU A 9 4.72 -11.31 17.20
C GLU A 9 3.19 -11.30 17.02
N GLU A 10 2.51 -10.23 17.45
CA GLU A 10 1.07 -10.06 17.26
C GLU A 10 0.69 -9.88 15.77
N ILE A 11 1.59 -9.33 14.98
CA ILE A 11 1.42 -9.18 13.53
C ILE A 11 1.66 -10.52 12.86
N ARG A 12 2.73 -11.21 13.26
CA ARG A 12 3.16 -12.51 12.73
C ARG A 12 2.13 -13.60 12.98
N SER A 13 1.49 -13.62 14.15
CA SER A 13 0.49 -14.63 14.52
C SER A 13 -0.72 -14.67 13.60
N LYS A 14 -1.00 -13.58 12.88
CA LYS A 14 -2.06 -13.50 11.87
C LYS A 14 -1.65 -14.05 10.50
N GLY A 15 -0.36 -14.35 10.33
CA GLY A 15 0.21 -14.92 9.12
C GLY A 15 0.61 -13.91 8.05
N GLN A 16 1.44 -14.39 7.11
CA GLN A 16 2.01 -13.59 6.04
C GLN A 16 0.95 -13.01 5.09
N LEU A 17 -0.04 -13.82 4.68
CA LEU A 17 -1.08 -13.37 3.75
C LEU A 17 -1.89 -12.20 4.36
N HIS A 18 -2.25 -12.30 5.64
CA HIS A 18 -2.93 -11.21 6.35
C HIS A 18 -2.09 -9.94 6.38
N PHE A 19 -0.77 -10.06 6.58
CA PHE A 19 0.14 -8.92 6.52
C PHE A 19 0.20 -8.29 5.13
N ILE A 20 0.35 -9.09 4.08
CA ILE A 20 0.41 -8.60 2.69
C ILE A 20 -0.87 -7.85 2.33
N ILE A 21 -2.03 -8.44 2.63
CA ILE A 21 -3.32 -7.79 2.36
C ILE A 21 -3.43 -6.48 3.15
N LYS A 22 -3.13 -6.50 4.45
CA LYS A 22 -3.37 -5.34 5.31
C LYS A 22 -2.35 -4.21 5.10
N GLN A 23 -1.07 -4.53 5.04
CA GLN A 23 0.01 -3.54 5.00
C GLN A 23 0.49 -3.29 3.58
N GLY A 24 0.51 -4.32 2.73
CA GLY A 24 0.89 -4.21 1.34
C GLY A 24 -0.22 -3.59 0.50
N ILE A 25 -1.37 -4.26 0.36
CA ILE A 25 -2.48 -3.83 -0.49
C ILE A 25 -3.18 -2.60 0.11
N PHE A 26 -3.77 -2.73 1.31
CA PHE A 26 -4.53 -1.62 1.90
C PHE A 26 -3.66 -0.52 2.52
N GLY A 27 -2.49 -0.87 3.03
CA GLY A 27 -1.58 0.07 3.68
C GLY A 27 -0.71 0.86 2.72
N TRP A 28 -0.41 0.32 1.53
CA TRP A 28 0.50 0.93 0.57
C TRP A 28 -0.09 1.01 -0.85
N GLY A 29 -0.52 -0.12 -1.43
CA GLY A 29 -0.98 -0.20 -2.82
C GLY A 29 -2.17 0.72 -3.11
N LEU A 30 -3.24 0.65 -2.31
CA LEU A 30 -4.43 1.48 -2.50
C LEU A 30 -4.14 2.97 -2.28
N PRO A 31 -3.50 3.42 -1.17
CA PRO A 31 -3.14 4.82 -0.99
C PRO A 31 -2.25 5.37 -2.11
N VAL A 32 -1.24 4.60 -2.55
CA VAL A 32 -0.33 5.02 -3.61
C VAL A 32 -1.06 5.12 -4.95
N ALA A 33 -1.96 4.18 -5.28
CA ALA A 33 -2.77 4.25 -6.49
C ALA A 33 -3.58 5.54 -6.58
N ILE A 34 -4.24 5.91 -5.48
CA ILE A 34 -5.04 7.13 -5.39
C ILE A 34 -4.14 8.35 -5.50
N LEU A 35 -3.02 8.38 -4.77
CA LEU A 35 -2.07 9.48 -4.81
C LEU A 35 -1.51 9.71 -6.22
N VAL A 36 -1.10 8.63 -6.89
CA VAL A 36 -0.54 8.70 -8.25
C VAL A 36 -1.60 9.16 -9.24
N PHE A 37 -2.84 8.69 -9.14
CA PHE A 37 -3.94 9.21 -9.98
C PHE A 37 -4.07 10.73 -9.87
N PHE A 38 -4.14 11.26 -8.64
CA PHE A 38 -4.24 12.71 -8.44
C PHE A 38 -3.00 13.46 -8.89
N LEU A 39 -1.79 12.93 -8.67
CA LEU A 39 -0.55 13.53 -9.17
C LEU A 39 -0.52 13.57 -10.69
N THR A 40 -0.90 12.49 -11.37
CA THR A 40 -0.97 12.46 -12.83
C THR A 40 -1.96 13.48 -13.36
N LYS A 41 -3.16 13.56 -12.78
CA LYS A 41 -4.16 14.57 -13.19
C LYS A 41 -3.72 16.00 -12.86
N LEU A 42 -2.98 16.20 -11.77
CA LEU A 42 -2.36 17.49 -11.43
C LEU A 42 -1.30 17.92 -12.45
N PHE A 43 -0.47 17.00 -12.92
CA PHE A 43 0.51 17.31 -13.96
C PHE A 43 -0.12 17.53 -15.33
N GLU A 44 -1.24 16.87 -15.62
CA GLU A 44 -1.93 16.94 -16.91
C GLU A 44 -2.83 18.18 -17.04
N TYR A 45 -3.59 18.50 -15.99
CA TYR A 45 -4.63 19.55 -16.01
C TYR A 45 -4.38 20.69 -15.01
N GLY A 46 -3.28 20.67 -14.25
CA GLY A 46 -3.01 21.67 -13.22
C GLY A 46 -4.08 21.65 -12.12
N LEU A 47 -4.51 22.83 -11.67
CA LEU A 47 -5.52 22.99 -10.60
C LEU A 47 -6.96 22.96 -11.12
N GLU A 48 -7.20 22.63 -12.38
CA GLU A 48 -8.54 22.51 -12.95
C GLU A 48 -9.19 21.17 -12.57
N PHE A 49 -9.64 21.05 -11.32
CA PHE A 49 -10.21 19.82 -10.76
C PHE A 49 -11.43 19.28 -11.51
N THR A 50 -12.17 20.13 -12.23
CA THR A 50 -13.30 19.72 -13.07
C THR A 50 -12.85 18.79 -14.21
N MET A 51 -11.63 18.96 -14.71
CA MET A 51 -11.07 18.16 -15.79
C MET A 51 -10.60 16.77 -15.33
N TYR A 52 -10.35 16.58 -14.02
CA TYR A 52 -9.84 15.32 -13.48
C TYR A 52 -10.84 14.17 -13.63
N PHE A 53 -12.13 14.50 -13.57
CA PHE A 53 -13.24 13.57 -13.62
C PHE A 53 -14.00 13.63 -14.96
N ASN A 54 -13.33 14.12 -16.01
CA ASN A 54 -13.87 14.11 -17.36
C ASN A 54 -13.32 12.91 -18.16
N GLY A 55 -14.04 12.48 -19.20
CA GLY A 55 -13.61 11.37 -20.06
C GLY A 55 -13.49 10.01 -19.35
N GLU A 56 -12.42 9.26 -19.65
CA GLU A 56 -12.20 7.90 -19.16
C GLU A 56 -11.55 7.82 -17.77
N TRP A 57 -11.74 8.82 -16.90
CA TRP A 57 -11.08 8.90 -15.59
C TRP A 57 -11.29 7.66 -14.70
N ILE A 58 -12.44 6.99 -14.81
CA ILE A 58 -12.74 5.74 -14.06
C ILE A 58 -11.78 4.63 -14.50
N LYS A 59 -11.54 4.50 -15.81
CA LYS A 59 -10.64 3.49 -16.36
C LYS A 59 -9.20 3.76 -15.98
N ASP A 60 -8.77 5.02 -15.98
CA ASP A 60 -7.45 5.43 -15.51
C ASP A 60 -7.25 5.07 -14.03
N LEU A 61 -8.23 5.41 -13.19
CA LEU A 61 -8.21 5.12 -11.77
C LEU A 61 -8.17 3.61 -11.50
N LEU A 62 -9.01 2.83 -12.18
CA LEU A 62 -9.02 1.37 -12.05
C LEU A 62 -7.71 0.74 -12.52
N THR A 63 -7.12 1.24 -13.61
CA THR A 63 -5.82 0.78 -14.12
C THR A 63 -4.73 1.03 -13.08
N ASN A 64 -4.70 2.23 -12.49
CA ASN A 64 -3.77 2.55 -11.41
C ASN A 64 -3.98 1.65 -10.19
N ILE A 65 -5.22 1.46 -9.74
CA ILE A 65 -5.52 0.58 -8.61
C ILE A 65 -4.99 -0.84 -8.87
N LEU A 66 -5.28 -1.42 -10.03
CA LEU A 66 -4.82 -2.78 -10.36
C LEU A 66 -3.29 -2.86 -10.38
N PHE A 67 -2.62 -1.93 -11.04
CA PHE A 67 -1.17 -1.92 -11.16
C PHE A 67 -0.49 -1.77 -9.79
N PHE A 68 -0.93 -0.83 -8.97
CA PHE A 68 -0.37 -0.60 -7.65
C PHE A 68 -0.79 -1.65 -6.61
N GLN A 69 -1.88 -2.39 -6.80
CA GLN A 69 -2.15 -3.56 -5.95
C GLN A 69 -1.14 -4.67 -6.16
N VAL A 70 -0.72 -4.93 -7.41
CA VAL A 70 0.35 -5.89 -7.69
C VAL A 70 1.63 -5.42 -6.99
N GLY A 71 1.99 -4.13 -7.12
CA GLY A 71 3.09 -3.53 -6.37
C GLY A 71 2.95 -3.68 -4.86
N GLY A 72 1.74 -3.48 -4.32
CA GLY A 72 1.43 -3.64 -2.90
C GLY A 72 1.61 -5.07 -2.40
N ILE A 73 1.32 -6.08 -3.23
CA ILE A 73 1.60 -7.48 -2.91
C ILE A 73 3.10 -7.71 -2.78
N PHE A 74 3.89 -7.27 -3.76
CA PHE A 74 5.35 -7.39 -3.73
C PHE A 74 5.96 -6.64 -2.55
N PHE A 75 5.52 -5.41 -2.31
CA PHE A 75 5.96 -4.59 -1.19
C PHE A 75 5.62 -5.23 0.16
N GLY A 76 4.38 -5.71 0.32
CA GLY A 76 3.95 -6.42 1.52
C GLY A 76 4.77 -7.70 1.77
N TRP A 77 5.07 -8.46 0.72
CA TRP A 77 5.91 -9.65 0.81
C TRP A 77 7.34 -9.31 1.24
N TRP A 78 7.94 -8.28 0.63
CA TRP A 78 9.28 -7.83 0.99
C TRP A 78 9.32 -7.34 2.44
N MET A 79 8.39 -6.48 2.84
CA MET A 79 8.31 -5.98 4.21
C MET A 79 8.12 -7.10 5.24
N TRP A 80 7.38 -8.15 4.88
CA TRP A 80 7.27 -9.35 5.72
C TRP A 80 8.62 -10.04 5.92
N LYS A 81 9.39 -10.23 4.84
CA LYS A 81 10.73 -10.83 4.90
C LYS A 81 11.69 -10.02 5.78
N ILE A 82 11.65 -8.69 5.68
CA ILE A 82 12.45 -7.80 6.54
C ILE A 82 12.04 -7.98 8.01
N GLY A 83 10.74 -8.03 8.30
CA GLY A 83 10.25 -8.23 9.67
C GLY A 83 10.68 -9.57 10.28
N GLU A 84 10.58 -10.66 9.50
CA GLU A 84 11.09 -11.98 9.92
C GLU A 84 12.59 -11.96 10.20
N SER A 85 13.39 -11.36 9.30
CA SER A 85 14.85 -11.27 9.48
C SER A 85 15.24 -10.50 10.74
N LYS A 86 14.60 -9.36 11.01
CA LYS A 86 14.87 -8.55 12.21
C LYS A 86 14.49 -9.28 13.51
N HIS A 87 13.42 -10.04 13.48
CA HIS A 87 13.00 -10.82 14.64
C HIS A 87 13.98 -11.96 14.95
N GLN A 88 14.49 -12.65 13.91
CA GLN A 88 15.53 -13.68 14.09
C GLN A 88 16.82 -13.10 14.66
N GLU A 89 17.26 -11.91 14.21
CA GLU A 89 18.46 -11.26 14.75
C GLU A 89 18.29 -10.88 16.23
N THR A 90 17.09 -10.45 16.63
CA THR A 90 16.79 -10.08 18.02
C THR A 90 16.72 -11.30 18.93
N ALA A 91 16.29 -12.46 18.41
CA ALA A 91 16.22 -13.70 19.19
C ALA A 91 17.57 -14.41 19.39
N LEU A 92 18.60 -14.03 18.62
CA LEU A 92 19.97 -14.57 18.72
C LEU A 92 20.89 -13.72 19.62
N LYS A 93 20.44 -12.53 20.04
CA LYS A 93 21.13 -11.63 20.97
C LYS A 93 20.58 -11.80 22.38
#